data_AF-A0A6L7PXM9-F1
#
_entry.id   AF-A0A6L7PXM9-F1
#
_cell.length_a   1.000
_cell.length_b   1.000
_cell.length_c   1.000
_cell.angle_alpha   90.00
_cell.angle_beta   90.00
_cell.angle_gamma   90.00
#
_symmetry.space_group_name_H-M   'P 1'
#
loop_
_entity.id
_entity.type
_entity.pdbx_description
1 polymer ?
#
loop_
_entity_poly.entity_id
_entity_poly.type
_entity_poly.pdbx_seq_one_letter_code
_entity_poly.pdbx_strand_id
1 'polypeptide(L)' 'MRHVAWLIHLFRFIQGKRRSWHCGAHTLVNSQETCFVSGLAAARQLGADYPFNDPEARRIFNYYGNIMHGRRFRKARR' A
#
# COMPACT_ATOMS: atom_id res chain seq x y z
N MET A 1 6.19 18.13 -7.65
CA MET A 1 4.97 17.35 -7.34
C MET A 1 4.35 16.59 -8.53
N ARG A 2 4.27 17.15 -9.76
CA ARG A 2 3.64 16.45 -10.92
C ARG A 2 4.26 15.08 -11.26
N HIS A 3 5.58 14.93 -11.16
CA HIS A 3 6.26 13.66 -11.48
C HIS A 3 5.91 12.53 -10.49
N VAL A 4 5.72 12.85 -9.20
CA VAL A 4 5.36 11.86 -8.17
C VAL A 4 4.00 11.23 -8.46
N ALA A 5 3.03 12.03 -8.90
CA ALA A 5 1.69 11.56 -9.25
C ALA A 5 1.73 10.49 -10.38
N TRP A 6 2.61 10.65 -11.37
CA TRP A 6 2.81 9.65 -12.41
C TRP A 6 3.53 8.40 -11.90
N LEU A 7 4.57 8.57 -11.09
CA LEU A 7 5.38 7.46 -10.56
C LEU A 7 4.58 6.54 -9.64
N ILE A 8 3.66 7.08 -8.82
CA ILE A 8 2.81 6.30 -7.90
C ILE A 8 2.05 5.20 -8.66
N HIS A 9 1.56 5.49 -9.87
CA HIS A 9 0.84 4.51 -10.67
C HIS A 9 1.74 3.40 -11.24
N LEU A 10 3.05 3.63 -11.34
CA LEU A 10 4.01 2.65 -11.83
C LEU A 10 4.52 1.71 -10.72
N PHE A 11 4.46 2.12 -9.45
CA PHE A 11 4.93 1.30 -8.32
C PHE A 11 4.31 -0.10 -8.28
N ARG A 12 3.04 -0.24 -8.66
CA ARG A 12 2.35 -1.54 -8.69
C ARG A 12 3.04 -2.61 -9.54
N PHE A 13 3.84 -2.21 -10.53
CA PHE A 13 4.52 -3.14 -11.44
C PHE A 13 5.85 -3.67 -10.89
N ILE A 14 6.44 -2.98 -9.92
CA ILE A 14 7.72 -3.37 -9.29
C ILE A 14 7.51 -4.12 -7.96
N GLN A 15 6.38 -3.95 -7.29
CA GLN A 15 6.07 -4.61 -6.02
C GLN A 15 6.16 -6.15 -6.13
N GLY A 16 6.96 -6.76 -5.26
CA GLY A 16 7.19 -8.21 -5.19
C GLY A 16 8.17 -8.76 -6.24
N LYS A 17 8.68 -7.93 -7.16
CA LYS A 17 9.75 -8.37 -8.07
C LYS A 17 11.03 -8.59 -7.29
N ARG A 18 11.74 -9.68 -7.60
CA ARG A 18 12.98 -10.10 -6.90
C ARG A 18 12.82 -10.20 -5.37
N ARG A 19 11.60 -10.53 -4.90
CA ARG A 19 11.27 -10.62 -3.45
C ARG A 19 11.51 -9.30 -2.70
N SER A 20 11.26 -8.17 -3.37
CA SER A 20 11.37 -6.83 -2.77
C SER A 20 10.01 -6.14 -2.72
N TRP A 21 9.76 -5.42 -1.62
CA TRP A 21 8.57 -4.61 -1.41
C TRP A 21 8.99 -3.20 -1.03
N HIS A 22 8.28 -2.21 -1.58
CA HIS A 22 8.56 -0.80 -1.35
C HIS A 22 7.39 -0.17 -0.59
N CYS A 23 7.71 0.64 0.43
CA CYS A 23 6.74 1.40 1.21
C CYS A 23 7.35 2.75 1.62
N GLY A 24 6.52 3.65 2.15
CA GLY A 24 6.92 4.96 2.65
C GLY A 24 6.18 6.13 1.99
N ALA A 25 6.39 7.34 2.53
CA ALA A 25 5.68 8.54 2.09
C ALA A 25 5.89 8.89 0.59
N HIS A 26 6.98 8.40 -0.02
CA HIS A 26 7.27 8.62 -1.44
C HIS A 26 6.69 7.55 -2.38
N THR A 27 6.08 6.47 -1.85
CA THR A 27 5.35 5.49 -2.66
C THR A 27 3.88 5.88 -2.90
N LEU A 28 3.40 6.93 -2.20
CA LEU A 28 2.05 7.49 -2.26
C LEU A 28 2.11 9.03 -2.16
N VAL A 29 0.95 9.69 -1.97
CA VAL A 29 0.90 11.12 -1.62
C VAL A 29 1.62 11.31 -0.29
N ASN A 30 2.49 12.32 -0.20
CA ASN A 30 3.30 12.55 0.99
C ASN A 30 2.43 12.92 2.20
N SER A 31 2.20 11.95 3.09
CA SER A 31 1.58 12.14 4.40
C SER A 31 2.11 11.08 5.38
N GLN A 32 1.98 11.34 6.68
CA GLN A 32 2.33 10.35 7.71
C GLN A 32 1.46 9.10 7.60
N GLU A 33 0.17 9.28 7.31
CA GLU A 33 -0.79 8.20 7.15
C GLU A 33 -0.44 7.26 5.98
N THR A 34 -0.05 7.81 4.82
CA THR A 34 0.34 6.97 3.68
C THR A 34 1.63 6.19 3.94
N CYS A 35 2.56 6.75 4.71
CA CYS A 35 3.75 6.03 5.18
C CYS A 35 3.34 4.82 6.03
N PHE A 36 2.47 5.02 7.02
CA PHE A 36 2.00 3.95 7.89
C PHE A 36 1.22 2.88 7.12
N VAL A 37 0.24 3.29 6.31
CA VAL A 37 -0.61 2.39 5.51
C VAL A 37 0.22 1.59 4.50
N SER A 38 1.21 2.20 3.84
CA SER A 38 2.07 1.49 2.89
C SER A 38 2.97 0.45 3.57
N GLY A 39 3.45 0.72 4.80
CA GLY A 39 4.18 -0.27 5.60
C GLY A 39 3.31 -1.48 5.94
N LEU A 40 2.07 -1.24 6.39
CA LEU A 40 1.10 -2.30 6.64
C LEU A 40 0.74 -3.08 5.37
N ALA A 41 0.62 -2.40 4.24
CA ALA A 41 0.32 -3.03 2.96
C ALA A 41 1.45 -3.97 2.52
N ALA A 42 2.71 -3.55 2.68
CA ALA A 42 3.88 -4.40 2.44
C ALA A 42 3.90 -5.61 3.38
N ALA A 43 3.67 -5.41 4.68
CA ALA A 43 3.58 -6.50 5.65
C ALA A 43 2.46 -7.50 5.31
N ARG A 44 1.30 -7.01 4.86
CA ARG A 44 0.18 -7.85 4.41
C ARG A 44 0.52 -8.67 3.17
N GLN A 45 1.29 -8.11 2.22
CA GLN A 45 1.78 -8.87 1.07
C GLN A 45 2.73 -10.00 1.49
N LEU A 46 3.50 -9.80 2.56
CA LEU A 46 4.38 -10.79 3.16
C LEU A 46 3.64 -11.85 4.01
N GLY A 47 2.35 -11.67 4.29
CA GLY A 47 1.52 -12.64 4.98
C GLY A 47 1.03 -12.24 6.37
N ALA A 48 1.40 -11.07 6.87
CA ALA A 48 0.88 -10.56 8.13
C ALA A 48 -0.63 -10.30 8.05
N ASP A 49 -1.34 -10.40 9.17
CA ASP A 49 -2.74 -10.01 9.26
C ASP A 49 -2.92 -8.51 9.47
N TYR A 50 -4.08 -8.00 9.04
CA TYR A 50 -4.42 -6.60 9.25
C TYR A 50 -4.86 -6.40 10.71
N PRO A 51 -4.21 -5.51 11.48
CA PRO A 51 -4.33 -5.52 12.94
C PRO A 51 -5.57 -4.79 13.48
N PHE A 52 -6.33 -4.08 12.63
CA PHE A 52 -7.42 -3.22 13.09
C PHE A 52 -8.80 -3.79 12.74
N ASN A 53 -9.74 -3.68 13.69
CA ASN A 53 -11.15 -4.02 13.51
C ASN A 53 -12.04 -2.80 13.21
N ASP A 54 -11.44 -1.69 12.79
CA ASP A 54 -12.18 -0.48 12.41
C ASP A 54 -12.57 -0.52 10.91
N PRO A 55 -13.85 -0.32 10.55
CA PRO A 55 -14.30 -0.34 9.15
C PRO A 55 -13.67 0.75 8.27
N GLU A 56 -13.47 1.96 8.80
CA GLU A 56 -12.94 3.09 8.02
C GLU A 56 -11.43 2.94 7.79
N ALA A 57 -10.68 2.56 8.82
CA ALA A 57 -9.26 2.24 8.72
C ALA A 57 -9.04 1.14 7.66
N ARG A 58 -9.87 0.09 7.68
CA ARG A 58 -9.83 -0.97 6.66
C ARG A 58 -10.17 -0.46 5.26
N ARG A 59 -11.13 0.46 5.13
CA ARG A 59 -11.50 1.06 3.84
C ARG A 59 -10.33 1.85 3.25
N ILE A 60 -9.70 2.70 4.07
CA ILE A 60 -8.52 3.50 3.68
C ILE A 60 -7.33 2.59 3.35
N PHE A 61 -7.06 1.59 4.19
CA PHE A 61 -6.02 0.59 3.96
C PHE A 61 -6.21 -0.12 2.61
N ASN A 62 -7.42 -0.59 2.34
CA ASN A 62 -7.74 -1.26 1.08
C ASN A 62 -7.66 -0.32 -0.11
N TYR A 63 -8.04 0.95 0.04
CA TYR A 63 -7.94 1.96 -1.01
C TYR A 63 -6.49 2.20 -1.42
N TYR A 64 -5.62 2.56 -0.49
CA TYR A 64 -4.20 2.82 -0.77
C TYR A 64 -3.44 1.57 -1.18
N GLY A 65 -3.75 0.42 -0.57
CA GLY A 65 -3.18 -0.87 -0.96
C GLY A 65 -3.48 -1.24 -2.41
N ASN A 66 -4.70 -0.99 -2.90
CA ASN A 66 -5.05 -1.21 -4.31
C ASN A 66 -4.28 -0.25 -5.23
N ILE A 67 -4.07 1.01 -4.84
CA ILE A 67 -3.27 1.95 -5.64
C ILE A 67 -1.83 1.43 -5.78
N MET A 68 -1.24 1.00 -4.66
CA MET A 68 0.17 0.64 -4.56
C MET A 68 0.51 -0.74 -5.12
N HIS A 69 -0.36 -1.74 -4.96
CA HIS A 69 -0.12 -3.13 -5.40
C HIS A 69 -1.04 -3.59 -6.53
N GLY A 70 -2.01 -2.76 -6.95
CA GLY A 70 -2.96 -3.10 -8.00
C GLY A 70 -3.81 -4.33 -7.65
N ARG A 71 -4.13 -5.13 -8.67
CA ARG A 71 -4.94 -6.35 -8.53
C ARG A 71 -4.30 -7.43 -7.65
N ARG A 72 -2.99 -7.35 -7.38
CA ARG A 72 -2.25 -8.31 -6.55
C ARG A 72 -2.34 -8.00 -5.06
N PHE A 73 -3.04 -6.94 -4.67
CA PHE A 73 -3.16 -6.54 -3.29
C PHE A 73 -4.03 -7.52 -2.48
N ARG A 74 -3.49 -8.02 -1.36
CA ARG A 74 -4.20 -8.87 -0.41
C ARG A 74 -5.03 -8.02 0.54
N LYS A 75 -6.26 -7.72 0.14
CA LYS A 75 -7.21 -6.90 0.93
C LYS A 75 -7.42 -7.47 2.35
N ALA A 76 -7.58 -6.56 3.31
CA ALA A 76 -8.07 -6.92 4.64
C ALA A 76 -9.56 -7.28 4.54
N ARG A 77 -9.92 -8.47 5.05
CA ARG A 77 -11.30 -8.96 5.13
C ARG A 77 -11.80 -8.84 6.58
N ARG A 78 -13.11 -9.02 6.79
CA ARG A 78 -13.64 -9.26 8.15
C ARG A 78 -13.16 -10.61 8.65
#